data_AF-A0A383EG51-F1
#
_entry.id   AF-A0A383EG51-F1
#
_cell.length_a   1.000
_cell.length_b   1.000
_cell.length_c   1.000
_cell.angle_alpha   90.00
_cell.angle_beta   90.00
_cell.angle_gamma   90.00
#
_symmetry.space_group_name_H-M   'P 1'
#
loop_
_entity.id
_entity.type
_entity.pdbx_description
1 polymer ?
#
loop_
_entity_poly.entity_id
_entity_poly.type
_entity_poly.pdbx_seq_one_letter_code
_entity_poly.pdbx_strand_id
1 'polypeptide(L)'
;MTNNPQRDLSTELHEQFGLDTVSLQYGLSQDELFLAAVHNDRGKVDPDGDTNQQKAYQTALGVDGPLVYFTDPSCTGRPVNDTFAVARDSVMDTVWWKDGLSKFSPENFDKL
;
A
#
# COMPACT_ATOMS: atom_id res chain seq x y z
N MET A 1 -11.46 -28.31 11.10
CA MET A 1 -10.19 -28.02 11.79
C MET A 1 -9.06 -28.32 10.81
N THR A 2 -8.65 -27.33 10.02
CA THR A 2 -7.51 -27.45 9.12
C THR A 2 -6.24 -27.28 9.94
N ASN A 3 -5.55 -28.39 10.20
CA ASN A 3 -4.18 -28.38 10.72
C ASN A 3 -3.27 -27.77 9.64
N ASN A 4 -3.09 -26.45 9.70
CA ASN A 4 -1.99 -25.80 9.01
C ASN A 4 -0.80 -25.85 9.98
N PRO A 5 0.33 -26.49 9.65
CA PRO A 5 1.52 -26.38 10.49
C PRO A 5 1.77 -24.89 10.73
N GLN A 6 1.91 -24.51 12.00
CA GLN A 6 2.06 -23.13 12.43
C GLN A 6 3.35 -22.59 11.80
N ARG A 7 3.24 -22.03 10.59
CA ARG A 7 4.33 -21.33 9.91
C ARG A 7 4.80 -20.22 10.83
N ASP A 8 6.12 -20.12 10.98
CA ASP A 8 6.72 -18.98 11.64
C ASP A 8 6.72 -17.80 10.66
N LEU A 9 5.54 -17.21 10.50
CA LEU A 9 5.27 -16.14 9.54
C LEU A 9 6.20 -14.94 9.77
N SER A 10 6.60 -14.66 11.00
CA SER A 10 7.52 -13.58 11.32
C SER A 10 8.91 -13.84 10.71
N THR A 11 9.44 -15.06 10.88
CA THR A 11 10.72 -15.46 10.27
C THR A 11 10.62 -15.45 8.75
N GLU A 12 9.53 -15.97 8.17
CA GLU A 12 9.33 -15.94 6.72
C GLU A 12 9.28 -14.51 6.16
N LEU A 13 8.62 -13.57 6.86
CA LEU A 13 8.53 -12.16 6.47
C LEU A 13 9.88 -11.43 6.59
N HIS A 14 10.66 -11.74 7.63
CA HIS A 14 12.02 -11.21 7.76
C HIS A 14 12.93 -11.74 6.64
N GLU A 15 12.99 -13.06 6.46
CA GLU A 15 13.92 -13.69 5.52
C GLU A 15 13.62 -13.33 4.05
N GLN A 16 12.34 -13.22 3.68
CA GLN A 16 11.95 -12.97 2.29
C GLN A 16 11.83 -11.48 1.96
N PHE A 17 11.40 -10.66 2.92
CA PHE A 17 11.05 -9.25 2.66
C PHE A 17 11.77 -8.25 3.57
N GLY A 18 12.61 -8.71 4.51
CA GLY A 18 13.32 -7.83 5.44
C GLY A 18 12.41 -7.15 6.47
N LEU A 19 11.23 -7.72 6.75
CA LEU A 19 10.23 -7.10 7.61
C LEU A 19 10.37 -7.59 9.07
N ASP A 20 10.96 -6.75 9.93
CA ASP A 20 11.22 -7.09 11.34
C ASP A 20 10.05 -6.82 12.29
N THR A 21 9.28 -5.76 12.02
CA THR A 21 8.27 -5.24 12.96
C THR A 21 6.94 -5.08 12.26
N VAL A 22 6.17 -6.17 12.19
CA VAL A 22 4.87 -6.18 11.52
C VAL A 22 3.75 -6.59 12.48
N SER A 23 2.63 -5.89 12.38
CA SER A 23 1.35 -6.39 12.87
C SER A 23 0.61 -6.99 11.68
N LEU A 24 0.68 -8.31 11.54
CA LEU A 24 0.03 -9.01 10.44
C LEU A 24 -1.43 -9.29 10.78
N GLN A 25 -2.34 -8.66 10.04
CA GLN A 25 -3.75 -9.03 9.99
C GLN A 25 -3.99 -9.76 8.67
N TYR A 26 -4.51 -10.98 8.73
CA TYR A 26 -4.71 -11.82 7.55
C TYR A 26 -6.12 -12.40 7.53
N GLY A 27 -6.71 -12.50 6.33
CA GLY A 27 -8.01 -13.12 6.13
C GLY A 27 -9.19 -12.29 6.68
N LEU A 28 -8.99 -10.98 6.86
CA LEU A 28 -10.05 -10.07 7.28
C LEU A 28 -11.21 -10.09 6.26
N SER A 29 -12.43 -10.16 6.79
CA SER A 29 -13.64 -9.93 6.02
C SER A 29 -13.74 -8.48 5.53
N GLN A 30 -14.64 -8.23 4.59
CA GLN A 30 -14.90 -6.89 4.09
C GLN A 30 -15.30 -5.92 5.21
N ASP A 31 -16.14 -6.35 6.15
CA ASP A 31 -16.59 -5.54 7.29
C ASP A 31 -15.42 -5.22 8.25
N GLU A 32 -14.55 -6.19 8.50
CA GLU A 32 -13.35 -5.98 9.31
C GLU A 32 -12.37 -5.01 8.64
N LEU A 33 -12.19 -5.11 7.31
CA LEU A 33 -11.39 -4.14 6.54
C LEU A 33 -12.01 -2.74 6.57
N PHE A 34 -13.33 -2.64 6.46
CA PHE A 34 -14.06 -1.37 6.54
C PHE A 34 -13.80 -0.68 7.88
N LEU A 35 -13.98 -1.41 8.99
CA LEU A 35 -13.78 -0.88 10.34
C LEU A 35 -12.29 -0.57 10.61
N ALA A 36 -11.38 -1.40 10.10
CA ALA A 36 -9.94 -1.15 10.20
C ALA A 36 -9.53 0.14 9.49
N ALA A 37 -10.10 0.44 8.32
CA ALA A 37 -9.84 1.70 7.60
C ALA A 37 -10.32 2.91 8.40
N VAL A 38 -11.56 2.89 8.91
CA VAL A 38 -12.10 3.98 9.75
C VAL A 38 -11.22 4.24 10.98
N HIS A 39 -10.80 3.18 11.66
CA HIS A 39 -9.99 3.30 12.86
C HIS A 39 -8.54 3.75 12.61
N ASN A 40 -7.92 3.31 11.51
CA ASN A 40 -6.47 3.42 11.36
C ASN A 40 -6.00 4.30 10.19
N ASP A 41 -6.84 4.62 9.20
CA ASP A 41 -6.39 5.44 8.07
C ASP A 41 -6.20 6.90 8.52
N ARG A 42 -4.94 7.30 8.59
CA ARG A 42 -4.47 8.60 9.04
C ARG A 42 -3.55 9.23 8.02
N GLY A 43 -3.67 10.53 7.82
CA GLY A 43 -2.86 11.28 6.86
C GLY A 43 -3.44 12.66 6.63
N LYS A 44 -2.88 13.38 5.65
CA LYS A 44 -3.42 14.68 5.23
C LYS A 44 -4.70 14.50 4.42
N VAL A 45 -5.73 15.29 4.72
CA VAL A 45 -6.95 15.40 3.89
C VAL A 45 -7.01 16.68 3.04
N ASP A 46 -6.14 17.64 3.34
CA ASP A 46 -5.96 18.87 2.61
C ASP A 46 -4.45 19.23 2.52
N PRO A 47 -4.01 20.05 1.54
CA PRO A 47 -2.58 20.27 1.26
C PRO A 47 -1.77 20.77 2.47
N ASP A 48 -2.38 21.61 3.30
CA ASP A 48 -1.75 22.25 4.45
C ASP A 48 -2.11 21.54 5.78
N GLY A 49 -2.84 20.43 5.69
CA GLY A 49 -3.36 19.67 6.82
C GLY A 49 -2.30 18.88 7.59
N ASP A 50 -2.71 18.42 8.77
CA ASP A 50 -1.90 17.55 9.63
C ASP A 50 -1.76 16.15 9.02
N THR A 51 -0.60 15.52 9.21
CA THR A 51 -0.28 14.18 8.71
C THR A 51 -0.98 13.06 9.49
N ASN A 52 -1.82 13.38 10.47
CA ASN A 52 -2.51 12.39 11.30
C ASN A 52 -4.05 12.61 11.35
N GLN A 53 -4.64 13.25 10.35
CA GLN A 53 -6.10 13.42 10.29
C GLN A 53 -6.78 12.12 9.86
N GLN A 54 -8.02 11.89 10.31
CA GLN A 54 -8.82 10.74 9.85
C GLN A 54 -9.15 10.88 8.37
N LYS A 55 -8.87 9.83 7.60
CA LYS A 55 -9.09 9.83 6.15
C LYS A 55 -10.33 9.07 5.71
N ALA A 56 -10.74 8.05 6.44
CA ALA A 56 -11.85 7.17 6.09
C ALA A 56 -13.08 7.41 6.97
N TYR A 57 -14.25 7.46 6.35
CA TYR A 57 -15.52 7.80 6.99
C TYR A 57 -16.62 6.86 6.54
N GLN A 58 -17.40 6.39 7.50
CA GLN A 58 -18.63 5.66 7.23
C GLN A 58 -19.76 6.60 6.82
N THR A 59 -20.64 6.13 5.95
CA THR A 59 -21.93 6.79 5.69
C THR A 59 -22.97 6.41 6.75
N ALA A 60 -24.16 6.98 6.66
CA ALA A 60 -25.27 6.66 7.58
C ALA A 60 -25.68 5.17 7.57
N LEU A 61 -25.31 4.43 6.52
CA LEU A 61 -25.59 3.00 6.40
C LEU A 61 -24.52 2.11 7.08
N GLY A 62 -23.46 2.69 7.65
CA GLY A 62 -22.40 1.92 8.32
C GLY A 62 -21.69 0.96 7.34
N VAL A 63 -21.43 -0.27 7.81
CA VAL A 63 -20.78 -1.34 7.04
C VAL A 63 -21.59 -1.79 5.82
N ASP A 64 -22.92 -1.59 5.85
CA ASP A 64 -23.80 -1.89 4.72
C ASP A 64 -23.74 -0.79 3.62
N GLY A 65 -23.04 0.31 3.89
CA GLY A 65 -22.86 1.44 2.99
C GLY A 65 -21.46 1.53 2.38
N PRO A 66 -21.24 2.49 1.46
CA PRO A 66 -19.91 2.77 0.96
C PRO A 66 -19.04 3.41 2.05
N LEU A 67 -17.74 3.11 1.98
CA LEU A 67 -16.70 3.86 2.68
C LEU A 67 -16.32 5.08 1.85
N VAL A 68 -16.34 6.26 2.46
CA VAL A 68 -15.85 7.50 1.84
C VAL A 68 -14.47 7.79 2.38
N TYR A 69 -13.49 8.08 1.53
CA TYR A 69 -12.14 8.36 1.98
C TYR A 69 -11.44 9.44 1.15
N PHE A 70 -10.48 10.11 1.78
CA PHE A 70 -9.57 11.05 1.13
C PHE A 70 -8.24 10.37 0.77
N THR A 71 -7.72 10.69 -0.40
CA THR A 71 -6.35 10.32 -0.82
C THR A 71 -5.42 11.51 -0.67
N ASP A 72 -4.16 11.36 -1.08
CA ASP A 72 -3.20 12.46 -1.11
C ASP A 72 -3.82 13.70 -1.82
N PRO A 73 -3.95 14.84 -1.11
CA PRO A 73 -4.59 16.02 -1.67
C PRO A 73 -3.77 16.67 -2.79
N SER A 74 -2.49 16.35 -2.92
CA SER A 74 -1.62 16.83 -4.00
C SER A 74 -1.79 16.07 -5.31
N CYS A 75 -2.38 14.87 -5.27
CA CYS A 75 -2.59 14.04 -6.45
C CYS A 75 -3.86 13.18 -6.33
N THR A 76 -4.95 13.63 -6.95
CA THR A 76 -6.23 12.90 -6.98
C THR A 76 -6.35 11.95 -8.18
N GLY A 77 -5.22 11.60 -8.79
CA GLY A 77 -5.12 10.79 -10.00
C GLY A 77 -3.82 9.99 -10.02
N ARG A 78 -3.41 9.50 -11.18
CA ARG A 78 -2.15 8.76 -11.31
C ARG A 78 -0.97 9.75 -11.45
N PRO A 79 0.06 9.69 -10.60
CA PRO A 79 1.27 10.50 -10.77
C PRO A 79 2.17 9.88 -11.84
N VAL A 80 1.87 10.14 -13.12
CA VAL A 80 2.56 9.48 -14.25
C VAL A 80 4.08 9.73 -14.28
N ASN A 81 4.54 10.86 -13.74
CA ASN A 81 5.96 11.19 -13.65
C ASN A 81 6.68 10.47 -12.49
N ASP A 82 5.93 9.84 -11.59
CA ASP A 82 6.44 9.05 -10.47
C ASP A 82 6.19 7.54 -10.71
N THR A 83 6.18 7.14 -11.98
CA THR A 83 5.96 5.76 -12.41
C THR A 83 7.23 5.21 -13.05
N PHE A 84 7.77 4.12 -12.47
CA PHE A 84 9.03 3.54 -12.90
C PHE A 84 8.99 2.02 -13.03
N ALA A 85 9.93 1.48 -13.79
CA ALA A 85 10.31 0.07 -13.73
C ALA A 85 11.81 -0.05 -13.46
N VAL A 86 12.18 -0.98 -12.56
CA VAL A 86 13.59 -1.22 -12.19
C VAL A 86 14.31 -1.80 -13.39
N ALA A 87 15.33 -1.09 -13.86
CA ALA A 87 16.04 -1.39 -15.10
C ALA A 87 17.09 -2.48 -14.87
N ARG A 88 16.64 -3.69 -14.51
CA ARG A 88 17.49 -4.89 -14.41
C ARG A 88 17.76 -5.45 -15.81
N ASP A 89 18.90 -6.11 -15.99
CA ASP A 89 19.32 -6.67 -17.28
C ASP A 89 18.26 -7.58 -17.92
N SER A 90 17.52 -8.33 -17.10
CA SER A 90 16.46 -9.24 -17.54
C SER A 90 15.28 -8.55 -18.24
N VAL A 91 15.09 -7.25 -18.05
CA VAL A 91 13.95 -6.49 -18.59
C VAL A 91 14.37 -5.28 -19.43
N MET A 92 15.66 -4.96 -19.48
CA MET A 92 16.18 -3.76 -20.16
C MET A 92 15.78 -3.69 -21.63
N ASP A 93 15.77 -4.81 -22.32
CA ASP A 93 15.51 -4.89 -23.75
C ASP A 93 14.09 -5.36 -24.10
N THR A 94 13.28 -5.72 -23.10
CA THR A 94 11.91 -6.22 -23.29
C THR A 94 10.84 -5.19 -22.93
N VAL A 95 11.15 -4.25 -22.04
CA VAL A 95 10.24 -3.18 -21.65
C VAL A 95 10.28 -2.05 -22.67
N TRP A 96 9.09 -1.56 -23.05
CA TRP A 96 8.96 -0.35 -23.86
C TRP A 96 9.08 0.91 -22.98
N TRP A 97 10.29 1.44 -22.92
CA TRP A 97 10.61 2.68 -22.21
C TRP A 97 10.01 3.90 -22.91
N LYS A 98 9.31 4.74 -22.15
CA LYS A 98 8.60 5.92 -22.65
C LYS A 98 8.32 6.92 -21.54
N ASP A 99 7.86 8.12 -21.92
CA ASP A 99 7.31 9.07 -20.96
C ASP A 99 6.14 8.43 -20.20
N GLY A 100 6.20 8.53 -18.86
CA GLY A 100 5.26 7.87 -17.95
C GLY A 100 5.60 6.43 -17.55
N LEU A 101 6.76 5.89 -17.98
CA LEU A 101 7.35 4.67 -17.42
C LEU A 101 8.88 4.73 -17.54
N SER A 102 9.50 5.40 -16.57
CA SER A 102 10.94 5.66 -16.58
C SER A 102 11.76 4.50 -16.01
N LYS A 103 13.00 4.39 -16.47
CA LYS A 103 13.99 3.46 -15.91
C LYS A 103 14.33 3.88 -14.48
N PHE A 104 14.28 2.96 -13.53
CA PHE A 104 14.81 3.16 -12.18
C PHE A 104 16.10 2.37 -11.98
N SER A 105 17.07 2.96 -11.29
CA SER A 105 18.34 2.29 -10.99
C SER A 105 18.11 1.07 -10.09
N PRO A 106 18.60 -0.13 -10.44
CA PRO A 106 18.58 -1.29 -9.55
C PRO A 106 19.24 -1.01 -8.20
N GLU A 107 20.40 -0.35 -8.21
CA GLU A 107 21.13 -0.04 -6.97
C GLU A 107 20.38 0.96 -6.07
N ASN A 108 19.59 1.87 -6.65
CA ASN A 108 18.76 2.77 -5.85
C ASN A 108 17.51 2.04 -5.34
N PHE A 109 16.95 1.12 -6.12
CA PHE A 109 15.79 0.32 -5.70
C PHE A 109 16.14 -0.55 -4.49
N ASP A 110 17.29 -1.21 -4.53
CA ASP A 110 17.75 -2.09 -3.46
C ASP A 110 18.10 -1.31 -2.15
N LYS A 111 18.06 0.03 -2.17
CA LYS A 111 18.29 0.92 -1.01
C LYS A 111 17.02 1.59 -0.47
N LEU A 112 15.90 1.53 -1.20
CA LEU A 112 14.61 2.10 -0.77
C LEU A 112 14.09 1.37 0.47
#